data_AF-A0A941N303-F1
#
_entry.id   AF-A0A941N303-F1
#
_cell.length_a   1.000
_cell.length_b   1.000
_cell.length_c   1.000
_cell.angle_alpha   90.00
_cell.angle_beta   90.00
_cell.angle_gamma   90.00
#
_symmetry.space_group_name_H-M   'P 1'
#
loop_
_entity.id
_entity.type
_entity.pdbx_description
1 polymer ?
#
loop_
_entity_poly.entity_id
_entity_poly.type
_entity_poly.pdbx_seq_one_letter_code
_entity_poly.pdbx_strand_id
1 'polypeptide(L)'
;MASSAKQAAASQEELAAAPETAAAEAVAAPVAEARSKKGRGTRARRKARAARTASQPEVARKPRRKSAAAKRARRSAPETNEPKVSSSELIRRYIAAHPRQKAKDIQAGLLAEGVEVQSGLIRMVLSKSGKRKSKRRQRAEATAVVADTSFAGSVGFEQLVEVKKLADALGGLEQVRQAVAALDQLR
;
A
#
# COMPACT_ATOMS: atom_id res chain seq x y z
N MET A 1 75.86 -6.00 -14.98
CA MET A 1 74.45 -5.90 -14.57
C MET A 1 73.92 -4.57 -15.10
N ALA A 2 73.97 -4.36 -16.42
CA ALA A 2 72.92 -4.75 -17.38
C ALA A 2 71.64 -3.97 -17.06
N SER A 3 71.44 -2.80 -17.67
CA SER A 3 70.84 -2.62 -19.00
C SER A 3 69.33 -2.79 -18.98
N SER A 4 68.68 -1.80 -19.60
CA SER A 4 67.50 -1.99 -20.46
C SER A 4 66.28 -2.66 -19.83
N ALA A 5 65.19 -1.91 -19.72
CA ALA A 5 64.11 -2.06 -20.69
C ALA A 5 62.89 -1.24 -20.29
N LYS A 6 62.39 -0.50 -21.29
CA LYS A 6 61.01 -0.07 -21.52
C LYS A 6 60.46 1.03 -20.61
N GLN A 7 60.12 2.25 -21.06
CA GLN A 7 59.80 2.73 -22.42
C GLN A 7 59.00 1.74 -23.27
N ALA A 8 57.69 1.72 -23.10
CA ALA A 8 56.72 1.58 -24.20
C ALA A 8 55.34 1.33 -23.58
N ALA A 9 54.53 2.38 -23.56
CA ALA A 9 53.23 2.41 -24.21
C ALA A 9 52.53 3.67 -23.67
N ALA A 10 52.33 4.73 -24.45
CA ALA A 10 51.44 4.72 -25.63
C ALA A 10 50.05 4.22 -25.19
N SER A 11 48.93 4.85 -25.44
CA SER A 11 48.54 5.97 -26.27
C SER A 11 47.02 6.04 -26.05
N GLN A 12 46.47 7.24 -26.12
CA GLN A 12 45.28 7.55 -26.91
C GLN A 12 44.18 6.47 -27.04
N GLU A 13 43.04 6.76 -26.43
CA GLU A 13 41.69 6.68 -27.02
C GLU A 13 40.81 7.56 -26.11
N GLU A 14 40.90 8.88 -26.21
CA GLU A 14 40.06 9.69 -27.09
C GLU A 14 39.36 8.95 -28.23
N LEU A 15 38.09 8.59 -28.02
CA LEU A 15 37.03 8.51 -29.04
C LEU A 15 35.69 8.44 -28.27
N ALA A 16 35.01 9.56 -28.05
CA ALA A 16 34.07 10.13 -29.01
C ALA A 16 33.05 9.10 -29.53
N ALA A 17 31.85 9.09 -28.93
CA ALA A 17 30.61 8.71 -29.61
C ALA A 17 29.40 9.09 -28.75
N ALA A 18 29.09 10.38 -28.72
CA ALA A 18 27.69 10.75 -28.83
C ALA A 18 27.23 10.36 -30.25
N PRO A 19 26.10 9.67 -30.38
CA PRO A 19 25.19 10.03 -31.45
C PRO A 19 23.90 10.59 -30.88
N GLU A 20 23.73 11.87 -31.17
CA GLU A 20 22.44 12.50 -31.38
C GLU A 20 21.57 11.70 -32.37
N THR A 21 20.26 11.94 -32.24
CA THR A 21 19.22 11.83 -33.29
C THR A 21 18.69 10.45 -33.69
N ALA A 22 17.47 10.20 -33.23
CA ALA A 22 16.31 9.79 -34.04
C ALA A 22 15.10 9.81 -33.07
N ALA A 23 14.16 10.77 -33.07
CA ALA A 23 13.38 11.30 -34.18
C ALA A 23 12.87 10.16 -35.10
N ALA A 24 11.88 9.42 -34.60
CA ALA A 24 10.86 8.74 -35.39
C ALA A 24 9.61 8.67 -34.50
N GLU A 25 8.66 9.60 -34.65
CA GLU A 25 7.66 9.63 -35.72
C GLU A 25 6.51 8.66 -35.43
N ALA A 26 5.33 9.25 -35.51
CA ALA A 26 4.05 8.71 -35.12
C ALA A 26 3.67 7.45 -35.92
N VAL A 27 3.02 6.49 -35.26
CA VAL A 27 1.99 5.68 -35.91
C VAL A 27 0.81 5.50 -34.96
N ALA A 28 -0.24 6.25 -35.29
CA ALA A 28 -1.65 5.88 -35.33
C ALA A 28 -2.17 4.74 -34.43
N ALA A 29 -3.27 5.08 -33.75
CA ALA A 29 -4.28 4.17 -33.24
C ALA A 29 -4.66 3.06 -34.24
N PRO A 30 -5.19 1.94 -33.70
CA PRO A 30 -6.61 1.74 -33.99
C PRO A 30 -7.45 1.58 -32.72
N VAL A 31 -8.52 2.38 -32.70
CA VAL A 31 -9.72 2.21 -31.91
C VAL A 31 -10.34 0.86 -32.29
N ALA A 32 -10.06 -0.19 -31.51
CA ALA A 32 -10.76 -1.47 -31.62
C ALA A 32 -12.04 -1.43 -30.78
N GLU A 33 -13.06 -0.89 -31.41
CA GLU A 33 -14.37 -1.51 -31.60
C GLU A 33 -14.98 -2.30 -30.41
N ALA A 34 -16.06 -1.71 -29.92
CA ALA A 34 -17.04 -2.33 -29.06
C ALA A 34 -17.48 -3.72 -29.57
N ARG A 35 -17.21 -4.77 -28.79
CA ARG A 35 -18.02 -5.99 -28.84
C ARG A 35 -18.73 -6.22 -27.51
N SER A 36 -19.89 -5.59 -27.45
CA SER A 36 -21.04 -5.96 -26.64
C SER A 36 -21.33 -7.47 -26.79
N LYS A 37 -20.84 -8.28 -25.85
CA LYS A 37 -21.36 -9.64 -25.64
C LYS A 37 -22.63 -9.55 -24.80
N LYS A 38 -23.69 -9.22 -25.54
CA LYS A 38 -25.08 -9.67 -25.37
C LYS A 38 -25.22 -10.77 -24.30
N GLY A 39 -25.89 -10.42 -23.20
CA GLY A 39 -26.31 -11.35 -22.19
C GLY A 39 -27.26 -12.39 -22.76
N ARG A 40 -26.90 -13.67 -22.64
CA ARG A 40 -27.81 -14.82 -22.65
C ARG A 40 -27.20 -15.91 -21.79
N GLY A 41 -27.70 -16.12 -20.57
CA GLY A 41 -27.19 -17.24 -19.78
C GLY A 41 -27.76 -17.51 -18.40
N THR A 42 -28.52 -16.60 -17.76
CA THR A 42 -28.83 -16.79 -16.32
C THR A 42 -30.29 -17.09 -15.97
N ARG A 43 -31.23 -17.15 -16.93
CA ARG A 43 -32.63 -17.50 -16.60
C ARG A 43 -32.96 -19.01 -16.62
N ALA A 44 -32.21 -19.85 -17.34
CA ALA A 44 -32.55 -21.27 -17.45
C ALA A 44 -32.07 -22.15 -16.27
N ARG A 45 -31.09 -21.72 -15.46
CA ARG A 45 -30.52 -22.56 -14.38
C ARG A 45 -31.16 -22.37 -12.99
N ARG A 46 -32.06 -21.40 -12.79
CA ARG A 46 -32.73 -21.20 -11.48
C ARG A 46 -33.92 -22.12 -11.24
N LYS A 47 -34.56 -22.69 -12.28
CA LYS A 47 -35.72 -23.60 -12.08
C LYS A 47 -35.37 -25.06 -11.81
N ALA A 48 -34.18 -25.54 -12.18
CA ALA A 48 -33.81 -26.95 -11.97
C ALA A 48 -33.23 -27.25 -10.57
N ARG A 49 -33.01 -26.24 -9.72
CA ARG A 49 -32.43 -26.44 -8.37
C ARG A 49 -33.44 -26.37 -7.22
N ALA A 50 -34.72 -26.09 -7.52
CA ALA A 50 -35.80 -26.04 -6.52
C ALA A 50 -36.40 -27.44 -6.22
N ALA A 51 -36.19 -28.44 -7.08
CA ALA A 51 -36.80 -29.76 -6.92
C ALA A 51 -35.89 -30.82 -6.26
N ARG A 52 -34.65 -30.47 -5.85
CA ARG A 52 -33.69 -31.43 -5.26
C ARG A 52 -33.44 -31.27 -3.76
N THR A 53 -34.18 -30.39 -3.09
CA THR A 53 -34.05 -30.15 -1.64
C THR A 53 -35.08 -30.87 -0.78
N ALA A 54 -35.86 -31.80 -1.33
CA ALA A 54 -36.90 -32.53 -0.59
C ALA A 54 -36.51 -33.96 -0.14
N SER A 55 -35.30 -34.48 -0.44
CA SER A 55 -34.95 -35.85 -0.05
C SER A 55 -33.45 -36.07 0.21
N GLN A 56 -32.88 -35.35 1.20
CA GLN A 56 -31.60 -35.76 1.79
C GLN A 56 -31.81 -36.02 3.28
N PRO A 57 -31.59 -37.26 3.76
CA PRO A 57 -31.70 -37.61 5.17
C PRO A 57 -30.65 -36.87 6.00
N GLU A 58 -31.03 -36.55 7.22
CA GLU A 58 -30.27 -35.83 8.23
C GLU A 58 -28.99 -36.58 8.64
N VAL A 59 -27.91 -36.44 7.87
CA VAL A 59 -26.60 -36.97 8.26
C VAL A 59 -25.96 -36.02 9.28
N ALA A 60 -25.75 -36.57 10.47
CA ALA A 60 -25.06 -36.01 11.64
C ALA A 60 -23.98 -34.98 11.27
N ARG A 61 -24.24 -33.71 11.62
CA ARG A 61 -23.30 -32.60 11.43
C ARG A 61 -22.14 -32.74 12.42
N LYS A 62 -20.98 -33.21 11.92
CA LYS A 62 -19.69 -33.14 12.63
C LYS A 62 -19.46 -31.73 13.20
N PRO A 63 -18.92 -31.58 14.42
CA PRO A 63 -18.80 -30.30 15.10
C PRO A 63 -17.97 -29.32 14.27
N ARG A 64 -18.62 -28.20 13.94
CA ARG A 64 -18.09 -27.13 13.10
C ARG A 64 -16.88 -26.51 13.82
N ARG A 65 -15.70 -26.74 13.22
CA ARG A 65 -14.57 -25.80 13.12
C ARG A 65 -14.36 -24.95 14.39
N LYS A 66 -13.47 -25.43 15.28
CA LYS A 66 -12.79 -24.56 16.26
C LYS A 66 -12.42 -23.25 15.55
N SER A 67 -12.99 -22.16 16.04
CA SER A 67 -13.05 -20.88 15.37
C SER A 67 -11.64 -20.38 15.02
N ALA A 68 -11.46 -19.83 13.83
CA ALA A 68 -10.22 -19.18 13.41
C ALA A 68 -9.77 -18.07 14.39
N ALA A 69 -10.69 -17.57 15.22
CA ALA A 69 -10.43 -16.65 16.33
C ALA A 69 -9.45 -17.25 17.37
N ALA A 70 -9.62 -18.51 17.78
CA ALA A 70 -8.74 -19.15 18.76
C ALA A 70 -7.31 -19.39 18.24
N LYS A 71 -7.12 -19.51 16.91
CA LYS A 71 -5.80 -19.67 16.29
C LYS A 71 -5.03 -18.36 16.14
N ARG A 72 -5.72 -17.21 16.20
CA ARG A 72 -5.09 -15.88 16.15
C ARG A 72 -4.59 -15.42 17.52
N ALA A 73 -5.29 -15.77 18.59
CA ALA A 73 -4.89 -15.42 19.96
C ALA A 73 -3.59 -16.11 20.43
N ARG A 74 -3.19 -17.24 19.81
CA ARG A 74 -1.95 -17.96 20.16
C ARG A 74 -0.70 -17.48 19.40
N ARG A 75 -0.80 -16.47 18.52
CA ARG A 75 0.34 -15.94 17.74
C ARG A 75 0.78 -14.53 18.14
N SER A 76 0.20 -13.99 19.21
CA SER A 76 0.52 -12.67 19.75
C SER A 76 1.13 -12.80 21.15
N ALA A 77 2.15 -13.66 21.30
CA ALA A 77 3.07 -13.54 22.42
C ALA A 77 4.12 -12.49 22.03
N PRO A 78 4.30 -11.42 22.82
CA PRO A 78 5.31 -10.40 22.55
C PRO A 78 6.67 -10.96 22.92
N GLU A 79 7.42 -11.45 21.94
CA GLU A 79 8.86 -11.62 22.12
C GLU A 79 9.53 -10.24 22.10
N THR A 80 10.59 -10.11 22.90
CA THR A 80 11.30 -8.90 23.28
C THR A 80 11.61 -7.96 22.10
N ASN A 81 11.17 -6.70 22.22
CA ASN A 81 11.28 -5.62 21.23
C ASN A 81 12.71 -5.07 21.08
N GLU A 82 13.67 -5.90 20.68
CA GLU A 82 14.85 -5.34 20.01
C GLU A 82 14.52 -5.21 18.52
N PRO A 83 14.72 -4.03 17.89
CA PRO A 83 14.42 -3.83 16.49
C PRO A 83 15.45 -4.55 15.62
N LYS A 84 15.37 -5.89 15.59
CA LYS A 84 16.16 -6.71 14.69
C LYS A 84 15.67 -6.43 13.28
N VAL A 85 16.49 -5.72 12.51
CA VAL A 85 16.18 -5.33 11.15
C VAL A 85 15.83 -6.60 10.36
N SER A 86 14.59 -6.67 9.89
CA SER A 86 14.14 -7.85 9.16
C SER A 86 14.82 -7.94 7.80
N SER A 87 15.05 -9.15 7.27
CA SER A 87 15.65 -9.34 5.94
C SER A 87 14.85 -8.62 4.85
N SER A 88 13.51 -8.55 5.00
CA SER A 88 12.65 -7.78 4.08
C SER A 88 12.89 -6.28 4.12
N GLU A 89 13.33 -5.73 5.24
CA GLU A 89 13.64 -4.33 5.39
C GLU A 89 14.99 -3.98 4.75
N LEU A 90 16.01 -4.84 4.93
CA LEU A 90 17.29 -4.72 4.23
C LEU A 90 17.12 -4.71 2.72
N ILE A 91 16.31 -5.64 2.17
CA ILE A 91 15.98 -5.65 0.74
C ILE A 91 15.34 -4.34 0.29
N ARG A 92 14.47 -3.73 1.10
CA ARG A 92 13.83 -2.44 0.74
C ARG A 92 14.84 -1.29 0.76
N ARG A 93 15.77 -1.27 1.72
CA ARG A 93 16.84 -0.28 1.80
C ARG A 93 17.76 -0.40 0.57
N TYR A 94 18.15 -1.62 0.22
CA TYR A 94 18.97 -1.88 -0.96
C TYR A 94 18.26 -1.50 -2.28
N ILE A 95 16.97 -1.86 -2.44
CA ILE A 95 16.17 -1.44 -3.61
C ILE A 95 16.01 0.08 -3.69
N ALA A 96 15.90 0.77 -2.55
CA ALA A 96 15.79 2.23 -2.52
C ALA A 96 17.09 2.90 -3.01
N ALA A 97 18.26 2.35 -2.65
CA ALA A 97 19.55 2.78 -3.17
C ALA A 97 19.76 2.41 -4.65
N HIS A 98 19.24 1.26 -5.08
CA HIS A 98 19.45 0.71 -6.42
C HIS A 98 18.13 0.35 -7.15
N PRO A 99 17.35 1.35 -7.59
CA PRO A 99 15.99 1.13 -8.11
C PRO A 99 15.91 0.38 -9.44
N ARG A 100 17.03 0.27 -10.19
CA ARG A 100 17.08 -0.34 -11.52
C ARG A 100 17.70 -1.75 -11.54
N GLN A 101 18.20 -2.25 -10.41
CA GLN A 101 18.88 -3.55 -10.38
C GLN A 101 17.89 -4.72 -10.53
N LYS A 102 18.35 -5.80 -11.18
CA LYS A 102 17.56 -7.02 -11.33
C LYS A 102 17.62 -7.82 -10.01
N ALA A 103 16.67 -8.73 -9.81
CA ALA A 103 16.59 -9.52 -8.58
C ALA A 103 17.86 -10.36 -8.30
N LYS A 104 18.58 -10.78 -9.36
CA LYS A 104 19.86 -11.50 -9.23
C LYS A 104 20.98 -10.59 -8.70
N ASP A 105 21.07 -9.37 -9.23
CA ASP A 105 22.09 -8.40 -8.82
C ASP A 105 21.86 -7.96 -7.38
N ILE A 106 20.58 -7.78 -6.98
CA ILE A 106 20.21 -7.49 -5.59
C ILE A 106 20.62 -8.62 -4.65
N GLN A 107 20.46 -9.88 -5.07
CA GLN A 107 20.88 -11.02 -4.28
C GLN A 107 22.40 -11.05 -4.10
N ALA A 108 23.16 -10.78 -5.16
CA ALA A 108 24.62 -10.73 -5.10
C ALA A 108 25.12 -9.60 -4.18
N GLY A 109 24.51 -8.40 -4.27
CA GLY A 109 24.84 -7.28 -3.40
C GLY A 109 24.56 -7.57 -1.92
N LEU A 110 23.38 -8.12 -1.61
CA LEU A 110 23.05 -8.50 -0.23
C LEU A 110 23.92 -9.64 0.30
N LEU A 111 24.34 -10.56 -0.57
CA LEU A 111 25.27 -11.63 -0.19
C LEU A 111 26.66 -11.09 0.11
N ALA A 112 27.12 -10.06 -0.61
CA ALA A 112 28.36 -9.34 -0.30
C ALA A 112 28.30 -8.61 1.05
N GLU A 113 27.11 -8.18 1.48
CA GLU A 113 26.85 -7.64 2.83
C GLU A 113 26.72 -8.74 3.91
N GLY A 114 26.88 -10.02 3.55
CA GLY A 114 26.74 -11.15 4.46
C GLY A 114 25.30 -11.56 4.76
N VAL A 115 24.34 -11.09 3.95
CA VAL A 115 22.91 -11.36 4.15
C VAL A 115 22.42 -12.34 3.09
N GLU A 116 22.23 -13.60 3.48
CA GLU A 116 21.65 -14.61 2.61
C GLU A 116 20.13 -14.43 2.47
N VAL A 117 19.69 -14.15 1.24
CA VAL A 117 18.28 -13.93 0.94
C VAL A 117 17.84 -14.80 -0.22
N GLN A 118 16.66 -15.43 -0.09
CA GLN A 118 16.04 -16.18 -1.17
C GLN A 118 15.51 -15.27 -2.28
N SER A 119 15.75 -15.67 -3.54
CA SER A 119 15.28 -14.96 -4.73
C SER A 119 13.76 -14.74 -4.77
N GLY A 120 12.98 -15.67 -4.23
CA GLY A 120 11.53 -15.53 -4.09
C GLY A 120 11.09 -14.36 -3.21
N LEU A 121 11.83 -14.10 -2.12
CA LEU A 121 11.55 -12.99 -1.20
C LEU A 121 11.81 -11.65 -1.89
N ILE A 122 12.92 -11.53 -2.63
CA ILE A 122 13.28 -10.34 -3.40
C ILE A 122 12.19 -10.02 -4.42
N ARG A 123 11.74 -11.01 -5.20
CA ARG A 123 10.67 -10.81 -6.21
C ARG A 123 9.36 -10.35 -5.57
N MET A 124 9.00 -10.90 -4.41
CA MET A 124 7.82 -10.46 -3.67
C MET A 124 7.96 -9.00 -3.22
N VAL A 125 9.11 -8.60 -2.67
CA VAL A 125 9.33 -7.21 -2.22
C VAL A 125 9.31 -6.24 -3.39
N LEU A 126 9.99 -6.56 -4.50
CA LEU A 126 10.02 -5.75 -5.72
C LEU A 126 8.61 -5.56 -6.33
N SER A 127 7.80 -6.62 -6.32
CA SER A 127 6.41 -6.53 -6.81
C SER A 127 5.50 -5.67 -5.93
N LYS A 128 5.80 -5.57 -4.63
CA LYS A 128 5.02 -4.80 -3.65
C LYS A 128 5.45 -3.33 -3.59
N SER A 129 6.73 -3.03 -3.83
CA SER A 129 7.24 -1.65 -3.83
C SER A 129 6.68 -0.82 -4.98
N GLY A 130 6.49 -1.40 -6.18
CA GLY A 130 5.97 -0.67 -7.34
C GLY A 130 4.45 -0.40 -7.34
N LYS A 131 3.64 -1.23 -6.68
CA LYS A 131 2.17 -1.26 -6.90
C LYS A 131 1.33 -0.44 -5.93
N ARG A 132 1.93 0.24 -4.95
CA ARG A 132 1.19 0.91 -3.86
C ARG A 132 0.86 2.38 -4.07
N LYS A 133 1.48 3.07 -5.05
CA LYS A 133 1.21 4.51 -5.26
C LYS A 133 -0.13 4.83 -5.93
N SER A 134 -0.70 3.92 -6.73
CA SER A 134 -1.95 4.20 -7.48
C SER A 134 -3.22 4.16 -6.62
N LYS A 135 -3.37 3.19 -5.70
CA LYS A 135 -4.62 3.03 -4.94
C LYS A 135 -4.79 4.00 -3.75
N ARG A 136 -3.72 4.59 -3.23
CA ARG A 136 -3.82 5.55 -2.12
C ARG A 136 -4.13 6.97 -2.61
N ARG A 137 -3.65 7.34 -3.80
CA ARG A 137 -3.91 8.67 -4.38
C ARG A 137 -5.38 8.87 -4.78
N GLN A 138 -6.01 7.84 -5.36
CA GLN A 138 -7.45 7.87 -5.67
C GLN A 138 -8.36 7.96 -4.42
N ARG A 139 -7.91 7.54 -3.24
CA ARG A 139 -8.65 7.75 -1.99
C ARG A 139 -8.32 9.08 -1.33
N ALA A 140 -7.09 9.56 -1.44
CA ALA A 140 -6.67 10.84 -0.87
C ALA A 140 -7.30 12.04 -1.59
N GLU A 141 -7.41 12.00 -2.91
CA GLU A 141 -8.07 13.07 -3.69
C GLU A 141 -9.59 13.09 -3.47
N ALA A 142 -10.22 11.94 -3.18
CA ALA A 142 -11.64 11.88 -2.80
C ALA A 142 -11.91 12.37 -1.37
N THR A 143 -10.91 12.39 -0.48
CA THR A 143 -11.03 12.92 0.89
C THR A 143 -10.54 14.36 1.04
N ALA A 144 -9.66 14.85 0.16
CA ALA A 144 -9.14 16.21 0.23
C ALA A 144 -10.22 17.24 -0.12
N VAL A 145 -11.12 16.93 -1.06
CA VAL A 145 -12.27 17.80 -1.41
C VAL A 145 -13.31 17.90 -0.28
N VAL A 146 -13.25 17.01 0.73
CA VAL A 146 -14.14 17.05 1.91
C VAL A 146 -13.47 17.73 3.11
N ALA A 147 -12.15 17.89 3.11
CA ALA A 147 -11.42 18.47 4.23
C ALA A 147 -11.50 20.01 4.28
N ASP A 148 -11.61 20.68 3.14
CA ASP A 148 -11.69 22.15 3.08
C ASP A 148 -13.08 22.72 3.44
N THR A 149 -14.11 21.87 3.60
CA THR A 149 -15.44 22.29 4.11
C THR A 149 -15.60 22.10 5.62
N SER A 150 -14.56 21.70 6.35
CA SER A 150 -14.67 21.33 7.77
C SER A 150 -14.78 22.51 8.77
N PHE A 151 -14.85 23.75 8.29
CA PHE A 151 -15.28 24.88 9.12
C PHE A 151 -16.82 25.00 9.22
N ALA A 152 -17.58 24.26 8.40
CA ALA A 152 -19.04 24.29 8.42
C ALA A 152 -19.63 22.98 8.99
N GLY A 153 -19.62 22.84 10.32
CA GLY A 153 -20.73 22.15 10.99
C GLY A 153 -20.49 20.78 11.64
N SER A 154 -19.26 20.28 11.77
CA SER A 154 -19.00 19.09 12.60
C SER A 154 -18.06 19.40 13.76
N VAL A 155 -18.64 19.51 14.97
CA VAL A 155 -17.87 19.62 16.22
C VAL A 155 -17.12 18.29 16.44
N GLY A 156 -15.79 18.35 16.52
CA GLY A 156 -14.96 17.18 16.75
C GLY A 156 -15.13 16.61 18.16
N PHE A 157 -14.85 15.32 18.35
CA PHE A 157 -14.96 14.68 19.68
C PHE A 157 -14.11 15.38 20.74
N GLU A 158 -12.90 15.81 20.38
CA GLU A 158 -12.01 16.55 21.29
C GLU A 158 -12.63 17.89 21.72
N GLN A 159 -13.25 18.62 20.79
CA GLN A 159 -13.98 19.85 21.08
C GLN A 159 -15.18 19.60 22.01
N LEU A 160 -15.89 18.48 21.86
CA LEU A 160 -16.97 18.11 22.79
C LEU A 160 -16.45 17.85 24.20
N VAL A 161 -15.25 17.26 24.33
CA VAL A 161 -14.60 17.05 25.63
C VAL A 161 -14.19 18.38 26.27
N GLU A 162 -13.68 19.32 25.48
CA GLU A 162 -13.33 20.67 25.96
C GLU A 162 -14.58 21.45 26.40
N VAL A 163 -15.64 21.46 25.59
CA VAL A 163 -16.92 22.10 25.94
C VAL A 163 -17.50 21.50 27.21
N LYS A 164 -17.39 20.18 27.40
CA LYS A 164 -17.81 19.53 28.64
C LYS A 164 -17.01 20.02 29.85
N LYS A 165 -15.68 20.09 29.75
CA LYS A 165 -14.83 20.60 30.85
C LYS A 165 -15.17 22.04 31.21
N LEU A 166 -15.46 22.89 30.22
CA LEU A 166 -15.90 24.26 30.43
C LEU A 166 -17.26 24.33 31.12
N ALA A 167 -18.22 23.48 30.71
CA ALA A 167 -19.50 23.39 31.36
C ALA A 167 -19.35 22.96 32.83
N ASP A 168 -18.51 21.97 33.12
CA ASP A 168 -18.25 21.53 34.49
C ASP A 168 -17.60 22.65 35.34
N ALA A 169 -16.67 23.41 34.77
CA ALA A 169 -16.00 24.53 35.46
C ALA A 169 -16.94 25.72 35.75
N LEU A 170 -17.93 25.96 34.90
CA LEU A 170 -18.90 27.05 35.04
C LEU A 170 -20.12 26.68 35.91
N GLY A 171 -20.17 25.45 36.45
CA GLY A 171 -21.30 25.00 37.27
C GLY A 171 -22.45 24.40 36.46
N GLY A 172 -22.19 23.95 35.23
CA GLY A 172 -23.10 23.20 34.37
C GLY A 172 -23.41 23.88 33.03
N LEU A 173 -24.14 23.15 32.17
CA LEU A 173 -24.54 23.63 30.83
C LEU A 173 -25.47 24.85 30.86
N GLU A 174 -26.26 25.03 31.91
CA GLU A 174 -27.17 26.19 32.03
C GLU A 174 -26.41 27.51 32.18
N GLN A 175 -25.31 27.51 32.93
CA GLN A 175 -24.45 28.69 33.09
C GLN A 175 -23.74 29.05 31.78
N VAL A 176 -23.33 28.05 31.00
CA VAL A 176 -22.77 28.27 29.65
C VAL A 176 -23.79 28.95 28.73
N ARG A 177 -25.05 28.50 28.74
CA ARG A 177 -26.12 29.11 27.92
C ARG A 177 -26.40 30.56 28.33
N GLN A 178 -26.45 30.85 29.63
CA GLN A 178 -26.63 32.21 30.15
C GLN A 178 -25.46 33.12 29.75
N ALA A 179 -24.22 32.63 29.87
CA ALA A 179 -23.02 33.38 29.47
C ALA A 179 -23.01 33.69 27.96
N VAL A 180 -23.38 32.72 27.10
CA VAL A 180 -23.49 32.94 25.66
C VAL A 180 -24.60 33.96 25.35
N ALA A 181 -25.76 33.86 25.99
CA ALA A 181 -26.85 34.83 25.81
C ALA A 181 -26.45 36.25 26.26
N ALA A 182 -25.71 36.39 27.37
CA ALA A 182 -25.19 37.67 27.84
C ALA A 182 -24.14 38.27 26.88
N LEU A 183 -23.29 37.42 26.28
CA LEU A 183 -22.33 37.87 25.26
C LEU A 183 -23.03 38.34 23.98
N ASP A 184 -24.11 37.68 23.57
CA ASP A 184 -24.90 38.09 22.40
C ASP A 184 -25.62 39.44 22.63
N GLN A 185 -25.92 39.83 23.87
CA GLN A 185 -26.48 41.15 24.20
C GLN A 185 -25.44 42.29 24.11
N LEU A 186 -24.15 41.97 24.15
CA LEU A 186 -23.05 42.93 24.10
C LEU A 186 -22.48 43.12 22.68
N ARG A 187 -23.01 42.39 21.69
CA ARG A 187 -22.67 42.52 20.27
C ARG A 187 -23.69 43.37 19.54
#